data_AF-A0A5D2IQ46-F1
#
_entry.id   AF-A0A5D2IQ46-F1
#
_cell.length_a   1.000
_cell.length_b   1.000
_cell.length_c   1.000
_cell.angle_alpha   90.00
_cell.angle_beta   90.00
_cell.angle_gamma   90.00
#
_symmetry.space_group_name_H-M   'P 1'
#
loop_
_entity.id
_entity.type
_entity.pdbx_description
1 polymer ?
#
loop_
_entity_poly.entity_id
_entity_poly.type
_entity_poly.pdbx_seq_one_letter_code
_entity_poly.pdbx_strand_id
1 'polypeptide(L)'
;MLKQDGTLCSFSPCIEQVQRSCETLRSDFTDIWTFEMLLNVYEIRERKMDHSKVNDGNSTTCPPRKRRQPSSEASVGDNASSPTVMAWPSAET
;
A
#
# COMPACT_ATOMS: atom_id res chain seq x y z
N MET A 1 7.71 -25.13 -32.35
CA MET A 1 6.45 -25.55 -31.68
C MET A 1 6.77 -25.85 -30.23
N LEU A 2 5.85 -25.55 -29.30
CA LEU A 2 6.00 -25.94 -27.90
C LEU A 2 6.11 -27.47 -27.79
N LYS A 3 6.84 -27.96 -26.77
CA LYS A 3 6.79 -29.38 -26.42
C LYS A 3 5.40 -29.72 -25.90
N GLN A 4 5.04 -31.01 -25.91
CA GLN A 4 3.82 -31.48 -25.27
C GLN A 4 3.80 -31.02 -23.80
N ASP A 5 2.64 -30.53 -23.35
CA ASP A 5 2.42 -29.93 -22.03
C ASP A 5 3.27 -28.68 -21.73
N GLY A 6 3.72 -27.96 -22.76
CA GLY A 6 4.43 -26.69 -22.62
C GLY A 6 3.52 -25.55 -22.17
N THR A 7 4.08 -24.61 -21.41
CA THR A 7 3.38 -23.40 -20.96
C THR A 7 3.54 -22.25 -21.96
N LEU A 8 2.48 -21.46 -22.14
CA LEU A 8 2.50 -20.22 -22.89
C LEU A 8 2.20 -19.04 -21.97
N CYS A 9 2.96 -17.96 -22.10
CA CYS A 9 2.66 -16.67 -21.49
C CYS A 9 2.59 -15.62 -22.59
N SER A 10 1.49 -14.85 -22.60
CA SER A 10 1.28 -13.73 -23.52
C SER A 10 1.16 -12.44 -22.72
N PHE A 11 1.86 -11.40 -23.15
CA PHE A 11 1.72 -10.07 -22.59
C PHE A 11 0.92 -9.20 -23.56
N SER A 12 -0.12 -8.54 -23.05
CA SER A 12 -1.00 -7.68 -23.83
C SER A 12 -1.26 -6.39 -23.06
N PRO A 13 -0.97 -5.21 -23.65
CA PRO A 13 -1.22 -3.93 -22.98
C PRO A 13 -2.72 -3.55 -22.92
N CYS A 14 -3.55 -4.09 -23.82
CA CYS A 14 -4.98 -3.79 -23.86
C CYS A 14 -5.83 -5.01 -23.52
N ILE A 15 -6.94 -4.79 -22.81
CA ILE A 15 -7.83 -5.88 -22.39
C ILE A 15 -8.46 -6.62 -23.58
N GLU A 16 -8.72 -5.92 -24.69
CA GLU A 16 -9.27 -6.51 -25.91
C GLU A 16 -8.28 -7.48 -26.58
N GLN A 17 -6.97 -7.24 -26.43
CA GLN A 17 -5.95 -8.15 -26.93
C GLN A 17 -5.86 -9.41 -26.08
N VAL A 18 -6.02 -9.28 -24.76
CA VAL A 18 -6.14 -10.43 -23.86
C VAL A 18 -7.36 -11.28 -24.24
N GLN A 19 -8.52 -10.66 -24.43
CA GLN A 19 -9.76 -11.37 -24.80
C GLN A 19 -9.60 -12.19 -26.07
N ARG A 20 -9.10 -11.58 -27.15
CA ARG A 20 -8.84 -12.26 -28.43
C ARG A 20 -7.80 -13.38 -28.30
N SER A 21 -6.77 -13.15 -27.49
CA SER A 21 -5.75 -14.17 -27.21
C SER A 21 -6.34 -15.37 -26.49
N CYS A 22 -7.12 -15.15 -25.42
CA CYS A 22 -7.78 -16.23 -24.69
C CYS A 22 -8.77 -17.01 -25.57
N GLU A 23 -9.53 -16.32 -26.44
CA GLU A 23 -10.44 -16.97 -27.38
C GLU A 23 -9.69 -17.90 -28.35
N THR A 24 -8.55 -17.44 -28.86
CA THR A 24 -7.69 -18.24 -29.75
C THR A 24 -7.05 -19.42 -29.02
N LEU A 25 -6.60 -19.24 -27.77
CA LEU A 25 -5.89 -20.27 -27.02
C LEU A 25 -6.79 -21.41 -26.52
N ARG A 26 -8.09 -21.18 -26.39
CA ARG A 26 -9.05 -22.19 -25.92
C ARG A 26 -9.16 -23.44 -26.80
N SER A 27 -8.69 -23.40 -28.06
CA SER A 27 -8.70 -24.59 -28.93
C SER A 27 -7.63 -25.61 -28.55
N ASP A 28 -6.45 -25.15 -28.13
CA ASP A 28 -5.24 -25.98 -28.01
C ASP A 28 -4.62 -25.98 -26.61
N PHE A 29 -5.07 -25.08 -25.73
CA PHE A 29 -4.55 -24.93 -24.37
C PHE A 29 -5.65 -25.07 -23.31
N THR A 30 -5.24 -25.57 -22.14
CA THR A 30 -6.03 -25.66 -20.91
C THR A 30 -5.48 -24.68 -19.87
N ASP A 31 -6.23 -24.48 -18.77
CA ASP A 31 -5.78 -23.71 -17.60
C ASP A 31 -5.32 -22.30 -17.95
N ILE A 32 -6.12 -21.59 -18.74
CA ILE A 32 -5.84 -20.23 -19.20
C ILE A 32 -6.17 -19.24 -18.07
N TRP A 33 -5.16 -18.51 -17.60
CA TRP A 33 -5.28 -17.48 -16.57
C TRP A 33 -4.76 -16.13 -17.07
N THR A 34 -5.35 -15.05 -16.57
CA THR A 34 -4.92 -13.68 -16.81
C THR A 34 -4.57 -13.02 -15.49
N PHE A 35 -3.41 -12.37 -15.43
CA PHE A 35 -2.95 -11.65 -14.24
C PHE A 35 -2.42 -10.27 -14.65
N GLU A 36 -2.55 -9.31 -13.75
CA GLU A 36 -1.89 -8.02 -13.79
C GLU A 36 -1.04 -7.88 -12.53
N MET A 37 0.22 -7.46 -12.67
CA MET A 37 1.12 -7.24 -11.54
C MET A 37 1.46 -5.75 -11.46
N LEU A 38 1.00 -5.09 -10.40
CA LEU A 38 1.24 -3.67 -10.15
C LEU A 38 2.35 -3.50 -9.11
N LEU A 39 3.51 -2.98 -9.54
CA LEU A 39 4.59 -2.59 -8.63
C LEU A 39 4.38 -1.14 -8.18
N ASN A 40 4.27 -0.92 -6.87
CA ASN A 40 4.19 0.41 -6.28
C ASN A 40 5.49 0.70 -5.51
N VAL A 41 6.22 1.73 -5.92
CA VAL A 41 7.41 2.21 -5.20
C VAL A 41 6.99 3.26 -4.19
N TYR A 42 7.54 3.22 -2.99
CA TYR A 42 7.25 4.18 -1.92
C TYR A 42 8.51 4.91 -1.48
N GLU A 43 8.39 6.22 -1.29
CA GLU A 43 9.40 7.04 -0.67
C GLU A 43 9.08 7.26 0.81
N ILE A 44 10.06 6.96 1.67
CA ILE A 44 9.95 7.14 3.11
C ILE A 44 10.47 8.53 3.45
N ARG A 45 9.61 9.39 4.02
CA ARG A 45 9.95 10.75 4.43
C ARG A 45 9.57 10.99 5.89
N GLU A 46 10.44 11.69 6.59
CA GLU A 46 10.19 12.17 7.94
C GLU A 46 9.43 13.50 7.87
N ARG A 47 8.24 13.56 8.49
CA ARG A 47 7.44 14.78 8.56
C ARG A 47 7.17 15.13 10.01
N LYS A 48 7.35 16.40 10.37
CA LYS A 48 6.82 16.97 11.61
C LYS A 48 5.31 17.03 11.51
N MET A 49 4.63 16.26 12.34
CA MET A 49 3.18 16.32 12.43
C MET A 49 2.83 17.48 13.36
N ASP A 50 2.30 18.56 12.79
CA ASP A 50 1.80 19.66 13.59
C ASP A 50 0.58 19.14 14.35
N HIS A 51 0.73 19.03 15.67
CA HIS A 51 -0.41 18.79 16.55
C HIS A 51 -1.29 20.03 16.48
N SER A 52 -2.30 20.01 15.61
CA SER A 52 -3.38 20.99 15.69
C SER A 52 -3.95 20.87 17.09
N LYS A 53 -3.74 21.89 17.92
CA LYS A 53 -4.38 21.99 19.22
C LYS A 53 -5.87 22.13 18.94
N VAL A 54 -6.58 21.00 18.91
CA VAL A 54 -8.02 21.02 19.15
C VAL A 54 -8.15 21.65 20.54
N ASN A 55 -8.65 22.88 20.55
CA ASN A 55 -8.99 23.59 21.76
C ASN A 55 -10.09 22.76 22.43
N ASP A 56 -9.71 21.92 23.39
CA ASP A 56 -10.63 21.14 24.23
C ASP A 56 -11.39 22.10 25.15
N GLY A 57 -12.38 22.76 24.55
CA GLY A 57 -13.43 23.51 25.21
C GLY A 57 -14.79 22.83 25.02
N ASN A 58 -14.88 21.50 25.21
CA ASN A 58 -16.00 20.83 25.87
C ASN A 58 -15.88 19.30 25.78
N SER A 59 -16.07 18.66 26.93
CA SER A 59 -16.13 17.23 27.18
C SER A 59 -17.02 16.43 26.20
N THR A 60 -16.53 15.27 25.72
CA THR A 60 -17.25 13.98 25.83
C THR A 60 -16.38 12.77 25.40
N THR A 61 -16.09 11.91 26.39
CA THR A 61 -15.81 10.45 26.31
C THR A 61 -14.80 9.90 25.29
N CYS A 62 -13.59 9.58 25.77
CA CYS A 62 -12.65 8.67 25.10
C CYS A 62 -12.81 7.21 25.58
N PRO A 63 -12.75 6.19 24.71
CA PRO A 63 -12.82 4.77 25.11
C PRO A 63 -11.50 4.29 25.75
N PRO A 64 -11.52 3.26 26.61
CA PRO A 64 -10.38 2.92 27.46
C PRO A 64 -9.31 2.15 26.67
N ARG A 65 -8.14 2.76 26.45
CA ARG A 65 -6.95 2.05 25.95
C ARG A 65 -6.10 1.58 27.14
N LYS A 66 -5.84 0.27 27.18
CA LYS A 66 -5.11 -0.45 28.22
C LYS A 66 -3.65 0.04 28.28
N ARG A 67 -3.29 0.73 29.37
CA ARG A 67 -1.97 1.36 29.61
C ARG A 67 -0.98 0.35 30.20
N ARG A 68 0.15 0.09 29.53
CA ARG A 68 1.39 -0.38 30.19
C ARG A 68 2.36 0.80 30.23
N GLN A 69 2.71 1.27 31.42
CA GLN A 69 3.71 2.33 31.62
C GLN A 69 5.11 1.75 31.81
N PRO A 70 6.13 2.44 31.30
CA PRO A 70 7.40 2.62 31.97
C PRO A 70 7.47 4.05 32.55
N SER A 71 7.84 4.14 33.81
CA SER A 71 8.04 5.36 34.58
C SER A 71 9.43 5.96 34.36
N SER A 72 9.52 7.26 34.08
CA SER A 72 10.45 8.18 34.77
C SER A 72 10.16 9.64 34.37
N GLU A 73 10.30 10.51 35.35
CA GLU A 73 9.93 11.93 35.35
C GLU A 73 11.01 12.81 34.69
N ALA A 74 10.59 13.80 33.91
CA ALA A 74 11.22 15.13 33.82
C ALA A 74 10.37 16.05 32.94
N SER A 75 9.74 17.04 33.57
CA SER A 75 9.03 18.14 32.93
C SER A 75 9.98 19.31 32.65
N VAL A 76 10.33 19.55 31.38
CA VAL A 76 10.77 20.86 30.87
C VAL A 76 10.27 20.99 29.43
N GLY A 77 9.59 22.08 29.14
CA GLY A 77 8.91 22.30 27.88
C GLY A 77 9.86 22.40 26.70
N ASP A 78 9.47 21.73 25.62
CA ASP A 78 9.51 22.24 24.25
C ASP A 78 8.51 21.40 23.46
N ASN A 79 7.53 22.04 22.83
CA ASN A 79 6.59 21.37 21.91
C ASN A 79 7.35 21.05 20.61
N ALA A 80 8.39 20.22 20.69
CA ALA A 80 9.00 19.64 19.52
C ALA A 80 8.07 18.52 19.05
N SER A 81 7.25 18.83 18.03
CA SER A 81 6.49 17.82 17.29
C SER A 81 7.42 16.63 17.00
N SER A 82 7.12 15.46 17.57
CA SER A 82 7.94 14.28 17.31
C SER A 82 7.87 13.97 15.83
N PRO A 83 9.01 13.78 15.16
CA PRO A 83 8.99 13.44 13.76
C PRO A 83 8.24 12.13 13.55
N THR A 84 7.32 12.14 12.59
CA THR A 84 6.57 10.95 12.19
C THR A 84 7.08 10.49 10.84
N VAL A 85 7.46 9.22 10.77
CA VAL A 85 7.87 8.57 9.52
C VAL A 85 6.62 8.25 8.70
N MET A 86 6.57 8.76 7.47
CA MET A 86 5.46 8.56 6.53
C MET A 86 5.98 7.94 5.24
N ALA A 87 5.22 7.02 4.66
CA ALA A 87 5.47 6.46 3.34
C ALA A 87 4.52 7.10 2.32
N TRP A 88 5.05 7.54 1.18
CA TRP A 88 4.30 8.16 0.10
C TRP A 88 4.54 7.37 -1.18
N PRO A 89 3.52 7.15 -2.04
CA PRO A 89 3.75 6.60 -3.37
C PRO A 89 4.76 7.47 -4.12
N SER A 90 5.83 6.87 -4.61
CA SER A 90 6.77 7.54 -5.49
C SER A 90 6.04 7.89 -6.79
N ALA A 91 6.36 9.05 -7.37
CA ALA A 91 5.89 9.37 -8.72
C ALA A 91 6.44 8.32 -9.70
N GLU A 92 5.61 7.86 -10.64
CA GLU A 92 6.08 7.03 -11.76
C GLU A 92 7.21 7.77 -12.48
N THR A 93 8.37 7.12 -12.60
CA THR A 93 9.54 7.59 -13.37
C THR A 93 9.39 7.28 -14.84
#